data_AF-H6RM74-F1
#
_entry.id   AF-H6RM74-F1
#
_cell.length_a   1.000
_cell.length_b   1.000
_cell.length_c   1.000
_cell.angle_alpha   90.00
_cell.angle_beta   90.00
_cell.angle_gamma   90.00
#
_symmetry.space_group_name_H-M   'P 1'
#
loop_
_entity.id
_entity.type
_entity.pdbx_description
1 polymer ?
#
loop_
_entity_poly.entity_id
_entity_poly.type
_entity_poly.pdbx_seq_one_letter_code
_entity_poly.pdbx_strand_id
1 'polypeptide(L)'
;MAHRSSPGPVGQQVPAGHLAARLGRRLERIRPAGWTAGLGLAAIAAYAIVLAAGMTRSTYDVWGALVVGPGLLAVSWPLLAGVLRRERDQWVRRVIVFAFGLKILGALARWAVAFVLYDGAADASRYDLQGAAVAEQLRSGSFVIDLGVPLVGTGFLILLTGIVYTVTGPTLLGGYLVFAWLGFWGLYAFYRAFRTAMPEGNHRRYALLVFLLPSMIFWPSGIGKEAWMCLCLGVATLGAARLLTGTRGAVLPLALGLGGSALVRPHLTALIFVATVAGFLFRRDVRRTVLTPVTRAVTLVALLAAGALIAQQAAAFFDVEDVSAGSVETVLAETERNTGTGGSNFDAQPVRSPLDLPAAVLTVLFRPFPWEAGNLQSLLTSAEGVLLLGLAIASWGRLRTVWAYRAGRPFVVLCLAYTVAFVYVFSTFGNFGILARQRVLAYPFVLALLCLPTLRELRRHRSASRGRPAPREQMLR
;
A
#
# COMPACT_ATOMS: atom_id res chain seq x y z
N MET A 1 -68.40 -28.61 -26.48
CA MET A 1 -67.42 -29.16 -27.45
C MET A 1 -66.01 -28.90 -26.92
N ALA A 2 -65.30 -29.98 -26.61
CA ALA A 2 -63.85 -30.14 -26.39
C ALA A 2 -63.07 -29.04 -25.63
N HIS A 3 -62.92 -29.21 -24.30
CA HIS A 3 -61.80 -28.63 -23.54
C HIS A 3 -60.84 -29.75 -23.13
N ARG A 4 -59.66 -29.78 -23.77
CA ARG A 4 -58.56 -30.70 -23.45
C ARG A 4 -57.98 -30.34 -22.07
N SER A 5 -57.94 -31.31 -21.16
CA SER A 5 -57.18 -31.30 -19.92
C SER A 5 -55.73 -31.69 -20.21
N SER A 6 -54.80 -30.76 -19.98
CA SER A 6 -53.35 -30.99 -20.04
C SER A 6 -52.89 -31.70 -18.75
N PRO A 7 -52.14 -32.81 -18.80
CA PRO A 7 -51.45 -33.34 -17.63
C PRO A 7 -50.16 -32.54 -17.38
N GLY A 8 -49.90 -32.25 -16.10
CA GLY A 8 -48.66 -31.59 -15.65
C GLY A 8 -47.40 -32.42 -15.95
N PRO A 9 -46.22 -31.80 -15.94
CA PRO A 9 -44.98 -32.50 -16.26
C PRO A 9 -44.69 -33.54 -15.16
N VAL A 10 -44.67 -34.80 -15.59
CA VAL A 10 -44.19 -35.97 -14.86
C VAL A 10 -42.84 -35.67 -14.22
N GLY A 11 -42.75 -35.89 -12.90
CA GLY A 11 -41.50 -35.84 -12.16
C GLY A 11 -40.50 -36.83 -12.77
N GLN A 12 -39.50 -36.29 -13.45
CA GLN A 12 -38.38 -37.06 -13.97
C GLN A 12 -37.54 -37.50 -12.78
N GLN A 13 -37.79 -38.71 -12.27
CA GLN A 13 -36.89 -39.38 -11.34
C GLN A 13 -35.53 -39.52 -12.04
N VAL A 14 -34.56 -38.69 -11.65
CA VAL A 14 -33.18 -38.84 -12.09
C VAL A 14 -32.66 -40.15 -11.51
N PRO A 15 -32.32 -41.16 -12.32
CA PRO A 15 -31.87 -42.44 -11.79
C PRO A 15 -30.59 -42.21 -10.98
N ALA A 16 -30.52 -42.72 -9.76
CA ALA A 16 -29.40 -42.54 -8.83
C ALA A 16 -28.02 -42.87 -9.46
N GLY A 17 -28.00 -43.79 -10.44
CA GLY A 17 -26.81 -44.11 -11.24
C GLY A 17 -26.25 -42.95 -12.08
N HIS A 18 -27.09 -42.03 -12.55
CA HIS A 18 -26.63 -40.84 -13.30
C HIS A 18 -25.97 -39.79 -12.40
N LEU A 19 -26.42 -39.68 -11.14
CA LEU A 19 -25.79 -38.78 -10.16
C LEU A 19 -24.44 -39.36 -9.69
N ALA A 20 -24.38 -40.66 -9.44
CA ALA A 20 -23.15 -41.38 -9.09
C ALA A 20 -22.11 -41.34 -10.23
N ALA A 21 -22.54 -41.53 -11.49
CA ALA A 21 -21.66 -41.43 -12.65
C ALA A 21 -21.17 -40.00 -12.93
N ARG A 22 -21.99 -38.96 -12.65
CA ARG A 22 -21.56 -37.55 -12.74
C ARG A 22 -20.62 -37.16 -11.60
N LEU A 23 -20.80 -37.71 -10.40
CA LEU A 23 -19.89 -37.52 -9.26
C LEU A 23 -18.57 -38.25 -9.50
N GLY A 24 -18.59 -39.49 -9.97
CA GLY A 24 -17.41 -40.29 -10.33
C GLY A 24 -16.55 -39.60 -11.40
N ARG A 25 -17.16 -39.11 -12.48
CA ARG A 25 -16.44 -38.34 -13.53
C ARG A 25 -15.94 -36.97 -13.05
N ARG A 26 -16.56 -36.37 -12.02
CA ARG A 26 -16.06 -35.15 -11.38
C ARG A 26 -14.88 -35.44 -10.45
N LEU A 27 -14.87 -36.58 -9.78
CA LEU A 27 -13.78 -37.00 -8.89
C LEU A 27 -12.55 -37.48 -9.67
N GLU A 28 -12.72 -38.15 -10.81
CA GLU A 28 -11.61 -38.51 -11.71
C GLU A 28 -10.92 -37.29 -12.33
N ARG A 29 -11.62 -36.15 -12.51
CA ARG A 29 -11.00 -34.89 -12.96
C ARG A 29 -10.21 -34.15 -11.88
N ILE A 30 -10.23 -34.62 -10.63
CA ILE A 30 -9.50 -34.02 -9.50
C ILE A 30 -8.48 -35.04 -8.95
N ARG A 31 -7.87 -35.85 -9.81
CA ARG A 31 -6.58 -36.46 -9.48
C ARG A 31 -5.48 -35.52 -9.99
N PRO A 32 -4.71 -34.84 -9.12
CA PRO A 32 -3.50 -34.16 -9.59
C PRO A 32 -2.65 -35.22 -10.29
N ALA A 33 -2.25 -34.96 -11.54
CA ALA A 33 -1.42 -35.89 -12.30
C ALA A 33 -0.21 -36.27 -11.42
N GLY A 34 0.09 -37.56 -11.24
CA GLY A 34 1.10 -38.02 -10.27
C GLY A 34 2.47 -37.34 -10.42
N TRP A 35 2.78 -36.83 -11.60
CA TRP A 35 3.96 -36.04 -11.91
C TRP A 35 4.00 -34.69 -11.17
N THR A 36 2.86 -34.04 -10.93
CA THR A 36 2.78 -32.80 -10.14
C THR A 36 3.06 -33.03 -8.65
N ALA A 37 2.61 -34.17 -8.11
CA ALA A 37 2.93 -34.58 -6.75
C ALA A 37 4.42 -34.96 -6.63
N GLY A 38 4.97 -35.66 -7.63
CA GLY A 38 6.40 -35.97 -7.72
C GLY A 38 7.28 -34.73 -7.80
N LEU A 39 6.91 -33.74 -8.64
CA LEU A 39 7.61 -32.45 -8.71
C LEU A 39 7.55 -31.68 -7.38
N GLY A 40 6.40 -31.71 -6.69
CA GLY A 40 6.25 -31.11 -5.37
C GLY A 40 7.17 -31.74 -4.33
N LEU A 41 7.20 -33.07 -4.26
CA LEU A 41 8.09 -33.81 -3.35
C LEU A 41 9.57 -33.56 -3.66
N ALA A 42 9.94 -33.55 -4.94
CA ALA A 42 11.30 -33.23 -5.37
C ALA A 42 11.71 -31.81 -4.97
N ALA A 43 10.81 -30.83 -5.11
CA ALA A 43 11.05 -29.46 -4.69
C ALA A 43 11.21 -29.33 -3.16
N ILE A 44 10.39 -30.04 -2.39
CA ILE A 44 10.50 -30.09 -0.92
C ILE A 44 11.83 -30.72 -0.50
N ALA A 45 12.21 -31.85 -1.11
CA ALA A 45 13.47 -32.53 -0.82
C ALA A 45 14.68 -31.66 -1.19
N ALA A 46 14.66 -31.03 -2.37
CA ALA A 46 15.71 -30.11 -2.79
C ALA A 46 15.84 -28.91 -1.83
N TYR A 47 14.71 -28.34 -1.41
CA TYR A 47 14.70 -27.24 -0.45
C TYR A 47 15.20 -27.69 0.94
N ALA A 48 14.84 -28.89 1.40
CA ALA A 48 15.35 -29.45 2.66
C ALA A 48 16.88 -29.67 2.62
N ILE A 49 17.43 -30.11 1.48
CA ILE A 49 18.88 -30.23 1.28
C ILE A 49 19.54 -28.84 1.33
N VAL A 50 18.96 -27.83 0.67
CA VAL A 50 19.48 -26.45 0.72
C VAL A 50 19.43 -25.90 2.14
N LEU A 51 18.37 -26.16 2.89
CA LEU A 51 18.25 -25.73 4.28
C LEU A 51 19.28 -26.43 5.17
N ALA A 52 19.46 -27.74 5.06
CA ALA A 52 20.45 -28.49 5.81
C ALA A 52 21.89 -28.04 5.47
N ALA A 53 22.17 -27.77 4.20
CA ALA A 53 23.43 -27.17 3.77
C ALA A 53 23.61 -25.76 4.35
N GLY A 54 22.56 -24.94 4.37
CA GLY A 54 22.58 -23.60 4.98
C GLY A 54 22.84 -23.66 6.49
N MET A 55 22.23 -24.60 7.21
CA MET A 55 22.44 -24.77 8.66
C MET A 55 23.86 -25.21 9.01
N THR A 56 24.54 -25.92 8.11
CA THR A 56 25.90 -26.44 8.34
C THR A 56 27.00 -25.54 7.80
N ARG A 57 26.70 -24.70 6.79
CA ARG A 57 27.70 -23.91 6.05
C ARG A 57 27.51 -22.40 6.11
N SER A 58 26.39 -21.92 6.65
CA SER A 58 26.05 -20.49 6.65
C SER A 58 25.69 -19.98 8.05
N THR A 59 25.69 -18.65 8.21
CA THR A 59 25.28 -17.98 9.45
C THR A 59 23.77 -18.08 9.69
N TYR A 60 23.34 -17.85 10.93
CA TYR A 60 21.93 -17.80 11.32
C TYR A 60 21.09 -16.86 10.46
N ASP A 61 21.65 -15.72 10.07
CA ASP A 61 20.98 -14.76 9.18
C ASP A 61 20.51 -15.37 7.87
N VAL A 62 21.33 -16.27 7.29
CA VAL A 62 21.04 -16.87 5.99
C VAL A 62 20.08 -18.05 6.15
N TRP A 63 20.38 -19.00 7.03
CA TRP A 63 19.55 -20.20 7.14
C TRP A 63 18.23 -19.92 7.87
N GLY A 64 18.20 -19.01 8.84
CA GLY A 64 16.97 -18.59 9.50
C GLY A 64 16.05 -17.84 8.54
N ALA A 65 16.59 -16.99 7.66
CA ALA A 65 15.79 -16.37 6.60
C ALA A 65 15.24 -17.39 5.58
N LEU A 66 15.99 -18.47 5.31
CA LEU A 66 15.48 -19.59 4.52
C LEU A 66 14.23 -20.17 5.18
N VAL A 67 14.11 -20.25 6.51
CA VAL A 67 12.89 -20.72 7.20
C VAL A 67 11.77 -19.69 7.18
N VAL A 68 12.10 -18.41 7.41
CA VAL A 68 11.13 -17.30 7.43
C VAL A 68 10.40 -17.16 6.09
N GLY A 69 11.11 -17.30 4.96
CA GLY A 69 10.53 -17.17 3.61
C GLY A 69 9.33 -18.09 3.37
N PRO A 70 9.49 -19.43 3.44
CA PRO A 70 8.40 -20.40 3.34
C PRO A 70 7.33 -20.22 4.40
N GLY A 71 7.70 -19.85 5.63
CA GLY A 71 6.72 -19.52 6.67
C GLY A 71 5.80 -18.37 6.24
N LEU A 72 6.38 -17.28 5.70
CA LEU A 72 5.61 -16.17 5.14
C LEU A 72 4.77 -16.60 3.94
N LEU A 73 5.29 -17.46 3.05
CA LEU A 73 4.51 -17.99 1.92
C LEU A 73 3.31 -18.81 2.41
N ALA A 74 3.50 -19.65 3.42
CA ALA A 74 2.45 -20.47 4.03
C ALA A 74 1.35 -19.61 4.66
N VAL A 75 1.72 -18.56 5.41
CA VAL A 75 0.76 -17.58 5.98
C VAL A 75 0.08 -16.77 4.87
N SER A 76 0.81 -16.43 3.81
CA SER A 76 0.29 -15.66 2.68
C SER A 76 -0.68 -16.45 1.81
N TRP A 77 -0.53 -17.77 1.73
CA TRP A 77 -1.35 -18.62 0.87
C TRP A 77 -2.87 -18.47 1.11
N PRO A 78 -3.41 -18.64 2.32
CA PRO A 78 -4.85 -18.46 2.56
C PRO A 78 -5.30 -17.01 2.34
N LEU A 79 -4.46 -16.03 2.67
CA LEU A 79 -4.74 -14.61 2.47
C LEU A 79 -4.84 -14.28 0.97
N LEU A 80 -3.84 -14.67 0.18
CA LEU A 80 -3.82 -14.53 -1.27
C LEU A 80 -4.98 -15.30 -1.91
N ALA A 81 -5.27 -16.53 -1.48
CA ALA A 81 -6.43 -17.27 -1.97
C ALA A 81 -7.74 -16.51 -1.69
N GLY A 82 -7.87 -15.84 -0.54
CA GLY A 82 -9.00 -14.97 -0.21
C GLY A 82 -9.06 -13.70 -1.06
N VAL A 83 -7.91 -13.10 -1.38
CA VAL A 83 -7.79 -11.95 -2.28
C VAL A 83 -8.19 -12.31 -3.71
N LEU A 84 -7.62 -13.39 -4.24
CA LEU A 84 -7.80 -13.84 -5.61
C LEU A 84 -9.23 -14.34 -5.87
N ARG A 85 -9.91 -14.87 -4.85
CA ARG A 85 -11.35 -15.21 -4.93
C ARG A 85 -12.25 -13.99 -5.06
N ARG A 86 -11.84 -12.84 -4.50
CA ARG A 86 -12.61 -11.58 -4.57
C ARG A 86 -12.36 -10.81 -5.86
N GLU A 87 -11.21 -10.99 -6.50
CA GLU A 87 -10.90 -10.31 -7.76
C GLU A 87 -11.50 -11.04 -8.96
N ARG A 88 -12.37 -10.36 -9.69
CA ARG A 88 -13.06 -10.92 -10.87
C ARG A 88 -12.16 -10.94 -12.10
N ASP A 89 -11.21 -10.02 -12.19
CA ASP A 89 -10.33 -9.88 -13.35
C ASP A 89 -9.14 -10.84 -13.27
N GLN A 90 -9.14 -11.87 -14.14
CA GLN A 90 -8.06 -12.88 -14.15
C GLN A 90 -6.68 -12.28 -14.43
N TRP A 91 -6.61 -11.21 -15.22
CA TRP A 91 -5.33 -10.56 -15.51
C TRP A 91 -4.77 -9.91 -14.25
N VAL A 92 -5.61 -9.19 -13.49
CA VAL A 92 -5.19 -8.56 -12.23
C VAL A 92 -4.82 -9.60 -11.19
N ARG A 93 -5.51 -10.75 -11.14
CA ARG A 93 -5.12 -11.87 -10.29
C ARG A 93 -3.67 -12.31 -10.54
N ARG A 94 -3.26 -12.42 -11.81
CA ARG A 94 -1.86 -12.76 -12.17
C ARG A 94 -0.90 -11.65 -11.75
N VAL A 95 -1.27 -10.39 -11.96
CA VAL A 95 -0.45 -9.24 -11.52
C VAL A 95 -0.24 -9.24 -10.01
N ILE A 96 -1.26 -9.51 -9.21
CA ILE A 96 -1.15 -9.57 -7.73
C ILE A 96 -0.17 -10.67 -7.30
N VAL A 97 -0.27 -11.87 -7.88
CA VAL A 97 0.64 -12.99 -7.56
C VAL A 97 2.07 -12.68 -8.02
N PHE A 98 2.22 -12.15 -9.23
CA PHE A 98 3.52 -11.76 -9.76
C PHE A 98 4.18 -10.67 -8.90
N ALA A 99 3.41 -9.65 -8.51
CA ALA A 99 3.88 -8.57 -7.65
C ALA A 99 4.26 -9.04 -6.24
N PHE A 100 3.56 -10.05 -5.71
CA PHE A 100 3.93 -10.67 -4.44
C PHE A 100 5.31 -11.34 -4.52
N GLY A 101 5.56 -12.12 -5.58
CA GLY A 101 6.89 -12.71 -5.82
C GLY A 101 7.96 -11.64 -6.06
N LEU A 102 7.63 -10.61 -6.85
CA LEU A 102 8.53 -9.49 -7.13
C LEU A 102 8.85 -8.68 -5.87
N LYS A 103 7.95 -8.65 -4.88
CA LYS A 103 8.20 -8.02 -3.59
C LYS A 103 9.24 -8.75 -2.76
N ILE A 104 9.24 -10.07 -2.79
CA ILE A 104 10.29 -10.89 -2.18
C ILE A 104 11.64 -10.61 -2.85
N LEU A 105 11.68 -10.54 -4.19
CA LEU A 105 12.90 -10.14 -4.92
C LEU A 105 13.33 -8.71 -4.59
N GLY A 106 12.36 -7.79 -4.45
CA GLY A 106 12.59 -6.42 -4.02
C GLY A 106 13.24 -6.34 -2.64
N ALA A 107 12.91 -7.26 -1.73
CA ALA A 107 13.55 -7.34 -0.42
C ALA A 107 15.03 -7.72 -0.53
N LEU A 108 15.34 -8.72 -1.36
CA LEU A 108 16.72 -9.13 -1.62
C LEU A 108 17.53 -8.00 -2.28
N ALA A 109 16.95 -7.32 -3.27
CA ALA A 109 17.58 -6.18 -3.92
C ALA A 109 17.81 -5.03 -2.94
N ARG A 110 16.83 -4.74 -2.07
CA ARG A 110 16.94 -3.67 -1.08
C ARG A 110 17.99 -3.98 -0.02
N TRP A 111 18.11 -5.24 0.38
CA TRP A 111 19.15 -5.75 1.27
C TRP A 111 20.53 -5.62 0.62
N ALA A 112 20.69 -6.10 -0.62
CA ALA A 112 21.93 -6.00 -1.37
C ALA A 112 22.39 -4.55 -1.51
N VAL A 113 21.50 -3.63 -1.88
CA VAL A 113 21.85 -2.20 -1.95
C VAL A 113 22.26 -1.66 -0.57
N ALA A 114 21.52 -1.98 0.49
CA ALA A 114 21.83 -1.46 1.84
C ALA A 114 23.19 -1.93 2.38
N PHE A 115 23.58 -3.17 2.13
CA PHE A 115 24.77 -3.77 2.77
C PHE A 115 25.96 -3.94 1.84
N VAL A 116 25.76 -3.96 0.51
CA VAL A 116 26.84 -4.08 -0.48
C VAL A 116 27.21 -2.73 -1.09
N LEU A 117 26.23 -1.83 -1.30
CA LEU A 117 26.48 -0.52 -1.93
C LEU A 117 26.72 0.60 -0.91
N TYR A 118 26.12 0.48 0.28
CA TYR A 118 26.18 1.51 1.34
C TYR A 118 26.98 1.06 2.57
N ASP A 119 27.78 -0.01 2.46
CA ASP A 119 28.63 -0.54 3.55
C ASP A 119 27.91 -0.71 4.91
N GLY A 120 26.61 -1.04 4.88
CA GLY A 120 25.82 -1.22 6.09
C GLY A 120 25.46 0.08 6.83
N ALA A 121 25.76 1.26 6.27
CA ALA A 121 25.37 2.58 6.79
C ALA A 121 23.89 2.90 6.48
N ALA A 122 23.00 1.94 6.72
CA ALA A 122 21.56 2.11 6.56
C ALA A 122 20.87 2.15 7.92
N ASP A 123 19.80 2.96 8.04
CA ASP A 123 18.89 2.97 9.21
C ASP A 123 18.48 1.54 9.65
N ALA A 124 18.41 0.62 8.68
CA ALA A 124 18.12 -0.79 8.87
C ALA A 124 19.05 -1.50 9.85
N SER A 125 20.35 -1.18 9.85
CA SER A 125 21.34 -1.79 10.75
C SER A 125 21.05 -1.44 12.22
N ARG A 126 20.62 -0.20 12.48
CA ARG A 126 20.20 0.22 13.81
C ARG A 126 18.94 -0.52 14.27
N TYR A 127 17.93 -0.62 13.40
CA TYR A 127 16.69 -1.32 13.71
C TYR A 127 16.92 -2.82 13.94
N ASP A 128 17.85 -3.41 13.20
CA ASP A 128 18.25 -4.81 13.33
C ASP A 128 18.93 -5.10 14.68
N LEU A 129 20.02 -4.40 14.98
CA LEU A 129 20.79 -4.61 16.21
C LEU A 129 19.98 -4.31 17.47
N GLN A 130 19.32 -3.16 17.52
CA GLN A 130 18.52 -2.78 18.69
C GLN A 130 17.25 -3.64 18.78
N GLY A 131 16.66 -4.01 17.64
CA GLY A 131 15.52 -4.93 17.60
C GLY A 131 15.87 -6.33 18.11
N ALA A 132 17.06 -6.84 17.81
CA ALA A 132 17.55 -8.12 18.32
C ALA A 132 17.66 -8.10 19.85
N ALA A 133 18.20 -7.03 20.43
CA ALA A 133 18.26 -6.85 21.88
C ALA A 133 16.86 -6.82 22.53
N VAL A 134 15.91 -6.12 21.90
CA VAL A 134 14.51 -6.11 22.36
C VAL A 134 13.90 -7.52 22.30
N ALA A 135 14.17 -8.28 21.23
CA ALA A 135 13.66 -9.65 21.11
C ALA A 135 14.22 -10.59 22.18
N GLU A 136 15.49 -10.42 22.57
CA GLU A 136 16.10 -11.18 23.66
C GLU A 136 15.43 -10.87 25.00
N GLN A 137 15.18 -9.59 25.29
CA GLN A 137 14.46 -9.16 26.51
C GLN A 137 13.03 -9.71 26.54
N LEU A 138 12.30 -9.64 25.42
CA LEU A 138 10.95 -10.18 25.32
C LEU A 138 10.91 -11.70 25.53
N ARG A 139 11.90 -12.43 25.00
CA ARG A 139 12.01 -13.89 25.18
C ARG A 139 12.42 -14.30 26.59
N SER A 140 13.18 -13.46 27.30
CA SER A 140 13.52 -13.68 28.71
C SER A 140 12.40 -13.32 29.67
N GLY A 141 11.26 -12.82 29.18
CA GLY A 141 10.09 -12.46 29.98
C GLY A 141 10.15 -11.04 30.55
N SER A 142 11.11 -10.21 30.13
CA SER A 142 11.17 -8.80 30.49
C SER A 142 10.34 -7.95 29.52
N PHE A 143 9.31 -7.28 30.04
CA PHE A 143 8.45 -6.38 29.27
C PHE A 143 8.77 -4.89 29.49
N VAL A 144 9.72 -4.59 30.38
CA VAL A 144 10.22 -3.23 30.61
C VAL A 144 11.35 -2.98 29.62
N ILE A 145 10.98 -2.46 28.44
CA ILE A 145 11.92 -2.20 27.35
C ILE A 145 12.32 -0.73 27.39
N ASP A 146 13.58 -0.47 27.73
CA ASP A 146 14.20 0.83 27.49
C ASP A 146 14.78 0.87 26.07
N LEU A 147 14.22 1.74 25.24
CA LEU A 147 14.64 1.92 23.84
C LEU A 147 15.81 2.91 23.71
N GLY A 148 16.13 3.68 24.76
CA GLY A 148 17.10 4.77 24.70
C GLY A 148 16.72 5.92 23.74
N VAL A 149 15.49 5.89 23.18
CA VAL A 149 14.92 6.91 22.29
C VAL A 149 13.41 7.01 22.51
N PRO A 150 12.78 8.14 22.16
CA PRO A 150 11.33 8.26 22.16
C PRO A 150 10.67 7.14 21.34
N LEU A 151 9.55 6.62 21.84
CA LEU A 151 8.80 5.55 21.19
C LEU A 151 8.35 5.97 19.78
N VAL A 152 7.93 7.22 19.57
CA VAL A 152 7.45 7.67 18.26
C VAL A 152 8.61 7.80 17.27
N GLY A 153 8.42 7.29 16.05
CA GLY A 153 9.41 7.38 14.99
C GLY A 153 10.40 6.21 14.99
N THR A 154 11.63 6.47 15.45
CA THR A 154 12.72 5.47 15.40
C THR A 154 12.52 4.37 16.46
N GLY A 155 12.09 4.74 17.68
CA GLY A 155 11.83 3.79 18.77
C GLY A 155 10.79 2.73 18.40
N PHE A 156 9.70 3.12 17.76
CA PHE A 156 8.64 2.20 17.37
C PHE A 156 9.14 1.20 16.32
N LEU A 157 10.00 1.61 15.39
CA LEU A 157 10.59 0.68 14.43
C LEU A 157 11.52 -0.34 15.10
N ILE A 158 12.28 0.08 16.12
CA ILE A 158 13.10 -0.84 16.93
C ILE A 158 12.21 -1.86 17.64
N LEU A 159 11.16 -1.39 18.32
CA LEU A 159 10.20 -2.24 19.02
C LEU A 159 9.49 -3.20 18.05
N LEU A 160 9.02 -2.70 16.90
CA LEU A 160 8.37 -3.50 15.88
C LEU A 160 9.30 -4.59 15.35
N THR A 161 10.56 -4.24 15.03
CA THR A 161 11.57 -5.22 14.61
C THR A 161 11.83 -6.25 15.71
N GLY A 162 11.90 -5.84 16.97
CA GLY A 162 12.05 -6.77 18.10
C GLY A 162 10.86 -7.72 18.28
N ILE A 163 9.63 -7.25 18.09
CA ILE A 163 8.42 -8.10 18.09
C ILE A 163 8.50 -9.12 16.95
N VAL A 164 8.90 -8.69 15.75
CA VAL A 164 9.11 -9.59 14.60
C VAL A 164 10.17 -10.63 14.94
N TYR A 165 11.33 -10.21 15.45
CA TYR A 165 12.45 -11.06 15.80
C TYR A 165 12.16 -11.99 16.95
N THR A 166 11.25 -11.66 17.86
CA THR A 166 10.77 -12.56 18.92
C THR A 166 10.15 -13.82 18.31
N VAL A 167 9.41 -13.68 17.21
CA VAL A 167 8.74 -14.78 16.51
C VAL A 167 9.67 -15.46 15.48
N THR A 168 10.39 -14.69 14.68
CA THR A 168 11.17 -15.22 13.55
C THR A 168 12.58 -15.65 13.93
N GLY A 169 13.11 -15.14 15.04
CA GLY A 169 14.56 -15.09 15.27
C GLY A 169 15.18 -13.80 14.72
N PRO A 170 16.26 -13.30 15.35
CA PRO A 170 17.01 -12.15 14.83
C PRO A 170 17.75 -12.56 13.57
N THR A 171 17.13 -12.33 12.42
CA THR A 171 17.74 -12.54 11.11
C THR A 171 17.50 -11.31 10.28
N LEU A 172 18.59 -10.64 9.88
CA LEU A 172 18.49 -9.41 9.10
C LEU A 172 17.68 -9.62 7.81
N LEU A 173 18.00 -10.68 7.06
CA LEU A 173 17.31 -11.01 5.83
C LEU A 173 15.84 -11.43 6.08
N GLY A 174 15.56 -12.14 7.17
CA GLY A 174 14.20 -12.48 7.57
C GLY A 174 13.36 -11.24 7.89
N GLY A 175 13.95 -10.26 8.58
CA GLY A 175 13.34 -8.95 8.82
C GLY A 175 12.98 -8.23 7.51
N TYR A 176 13.90 -8.19 6.54
CA TYR A 176 13.63 -7.63 5.22
C TYR A 176 12.44 -8.30 4.52
N LEU A 177 12.34 -9.63 4.58
CA LEU A 177 11.22 -10.38 4.00
C LEU A 177 9.88 -10.05 4.68
N VAL A 178 9.85 -9.94 6.01
CA VAL A 178 8.64 -9.58 6.77
C VAL A 178 8.21 -8.15 6.43
N PHE A 179 9.13 -7.19 6.39
CA PHE A 179 8.79 -5.80 6.06
C PHE A 179 8.34 -5.65 4.59
N ALA A 180 8.94 -6.38 3.64
CA ALA A 180 8.45 -6.42 2.26
C ALA A 180 7.06 -7.03 2.15
N TRP A 181 6.77 -8.05 2.95
CA TRP A 181 5.44 -8.64 3.08
C TRP A 181 4.40 -7.63 3.60
N LEU A 182 4.74 -6.86 4.64
CA LEU A 182 3.89 -5.75 5.14
C LEU A 182 3.65 -4.70 4.04
N GLY A 183 4.71 -4.30 3.33
CA GLY A 183 4.64 -3.36 2.21
C GLY A 183 3.69 -3.84 1.10
N PHE A 184 3.75 -5.11 0.72
CA PHE A 184 2.83 -5.70 -0.26
C PHE A 184 1.36 -5.57 0.15
N TRP A 185 1.04 -5.87 1.42
CA TRP A 185 -0.33 -5.74 1.92
C TRP A 185 -0.81 -4.28 1.94
N GLY A 186 0.09 -3.33 2.17
CA GLY A 186 -0.16 -1.90 1.97
C GLY A 186 -0.56 -1.57 0.53
N LEU A 187 0.23 -2.01 -0.45
CA LEU A 187 -0.08 -1.83 -1.87
C LEU A 187 -1.42 -2.47 -2.25
N TYR A 188 -1.71 -3.66 -1.72
CA TYR A 188 -3.00 -4.30 -1.92
C TYR A 188 -4.16 -3.51 -1.29
N ALA A 189 -3.97 -2.94 -0.09
CA ALA A 189 -4.97 -2.10 0.55
C ALA A 189 -5.24 -0.83 -0.27
N PHE A 190 -4.22 -0.18 -0.85
CA PHE A 190 -4.39 0.92 -1.81
C PHE A 190 -5.18 0.49 -3.05
N TYR A 191 -4.82 -0.63 -3.66
CA TYR A 191 -5.57 -1.20 -4.79
C TYR A 191 -7.05 -1.40 -4.44
N ARG A 192 -7.34 -1.94 -3.26
CA ARG A 192 -8.71 -2.15 -2.78
C ARG A 192 -9.44 -0.85 -2.47
N ALA A 193 -8.75 0.16 -1.95
CA ALA A 193 -9.32 1.48 -1.75
C ALA A 193 -9.79 2.08 -3.08
N PHE A 194 -8.93 2.03 -4.11
CA PHE A 194 -9.26 2.48 -5.45
C PHE A 194 -10.44 1.70 -6.05
N ARG A 195 -10.46 0.37 -5.94
CA ARG A 195 -11.59 -0.45 -6.43
C ARG A 195 -12.91 -0.12 -5.74
N THR A 196 -12.86 0.22 -4.46
CA THR A 196 -14.06 0.57 -3.67
C THR A 196 -14.57 1.95 -4.04
N ALA A 197 -13.69 2.95 -4.16
CA ALA A 197 -14.07 4.33 -4.41
C ALA A 197 -14.28 4.68 -5.90
N MET A 198 -13.57 3.99 -6.79
CA MET A 198 -13.52 4.25 -8.23
C MET A 198 -13.79 2.99 -9.05
N PRO A 199 -15.03 2.44 -9.01
CA PRO A 199 -15.42 1.34 -9.89
C PRO A 199 -15.34 1.69 -11.39
N GLU A 200 -15.41 2.98 -11.75
CA GLU A 200 -15.30 3.47 -13.13
C GLU A 200 -13.85 3.81 -13.53
N GLY A 201 -12.91 3.78 -12.59
CA GLY A 201 -11.50 4.01 -12.88
C GLY A 201 -10.87 2.81 -13.60
N ASN A 202 -9.77 3.04 -14.31
CA ASN A 202 -9.04 1.95 -14.97
C ASN A 202 -8.26 1.14 -13.93
N HIS A 203 -8.89 0.10 -13.39
CA HIS A 203 -8.32 -0.73 -12.33
C HIS A 203 -7.11 -1.56 -12.78
N ARG A 204 -7.04 -1.95 -14.06
CA ARG A 204 -5.89 -2.69 -14.60
C ARG A 204 -4.65 -1.80 -14.61
N ARG A 205 -4.80 -0.56 -15.08
CA ARG A 205 -3.73 0.44 -15.06
C ARG A 205 -3.29 0.74 -13.63
N TYR A 206 -4.22 0.94 -12.70
CA TYR A 206 -3.88 1.21 -11.31
C TYR A 206 -3.17 0.02 -10.65
N ALA A 207 -3.61 -1.21 -10.91
CA ALA A 207 -2.92 -2.41 -10.43
C ALA A 207 -1.47 -2.46 -10.95
N LEU A 208 -1.26 -2.26 -12.25
CA LEU A 208 0.08 -2.26 -12.84
C LEU A 208 0.99 -1.20 -12.19
N LEU A 209 0.49 0.02 -12.05
CA LEU A 209 1.27 1.14 -11.51
C LEU A 209 1.55 0.98 -10.01
N VAL A 210 0.59 0.57 -9.20
CA VAL A 210 0.81 0.42 -7.74
C VAL A 210 1.69 -0.78 -7.42
N PHE A 211 1.54 -1.88 -8.17
CA PHE A 211 2.26 -3.12 -7.86
C PHE A 211 3.60 -3.27 -8.56
N LEU A 212 3.78 -2.69 -9.75
CA LEU A 212 4.95 -2.96 -10.61
C LEU A 212 5.86 -1.73 -10.84
N LEU A 213 5.53 -0.58 -10.26
CA LEU A 213 6.41 0.59 -10.32
C LEU A 213 7.70 0.31 -9.52
N PRO A 214 8.90 0.49 -10.09
CA PRO A 214 10.17 0.11 -9.47
C PRO A 214 10.35 0.63 -8.04
N SER A 215 10.04 1.90 -7.78
CA SER A 215 10.12 2.49 -6.44
C SER A 215 9.14 1.86 -5.46
N MET A 216 7.93 1.50 -5.90
CA MET A 216 6.95 0.82 -5.05
C MET A 216 7.41 -0.61 -4.71
N ILE A 217 8.19 -1.24 -5.58
CA ILE A 217 8.80 -2.55 -5.33
C ILE A 217 10.00 -2.41 -4.41
N PHE A 218 10.86 -1.41 -4.61
CA PHE A 218 12.15 -1.30 -3.94
C PHE A 218 12.07 -0.70 -2.53
N TRP A 219 11.49 0.49 -2.38
CA TRP A 219 11.58 1.24 -1.11
C TRP A 219 10.82 0.62 0.07
N PRO A 220 9.55 0.15 -0.08
CA PRO A 220 8.82 -0.48 1.01
C PRO A 220 9.09 -1.99 1.02
N SER A 221 10.36 -2.38 0.91
CA SER A 221 10.81 -3.79 0.94
C SER A 221 12.03 -4.03 1.83
N GLY A 222 12.36 -3.08 2.70
CA GLY A 222 13.40 -3.26 3.71
C GLY A 222 12.91 -2.92 5.10
N ILE A 223 13.70 -3.31 6.11
CA ILE A 223 13.49 -2.89 7.49
C ILE A 223 13.58 -1.37 7.53
N GLY A 224 12.45 -0.71 7.81
CA GLY A 224 12.41 0.74 7.83
C GLY A 224 11.00 1.29 7.86
N LYS A 225 10.95 2.61 8.10
CA LYS A 225 9.70 3.38 8.25
C LYS A 225 8.79 3.24 7.03
N GLU A 226 9.34 3.12 5.82
CA GLU A 226 8.55 3.12 4.58
C GLU A 226 7.64 1.90 4.40
N ALA A 227 8.10 0.71 4.75
CA ALA A 227 7.30 -0.51 4.62
C ALA A 227 6.09 -0.49 5.56
N TRP A 228 6.31 -0.07 6.82
CA TRP A 228 5.23 0.11 7.79
C TRP A 228 4.27 1.24 7.40
N MET A 229 4.81 2.38 6.96
CA MET A 229 4.00 3.51 6.48
C MET A 229 3.18 3.15 5.25
N CYS A 230 3.73 2.36 4.31
CA CYS A 230 3.00 1.87 3.14
C CYS A 230 1.80 1.01 3.55
N LEU A 231 1.97 0.12 4.54
CA LEU A 231 0.89 -0.66 5.11
C LEU A 231 -0.17 0.24 5.77
N CYS A 232 0.25 1.11 6.68
CA CYS A 232 -0.65 1.96 7.46
C CYS A 232 -1.43 2.94 6.58
N LEU A 233 -0.76 3.62 5.64
CA LEU A 233 -1.43 4.51 4.69
C LEU A 233 -2.34 3.74 3.73
N GLY A 234 -1.97 2.54 3.29
CA GLY A 234 -2.84 1.71 2.45
C GLY A 234 -4.12 1.32 3.18
N VAL A 235 -4.00 0.89 4.45
CA VAL A 235 -5.11 0.52 5.33
C VAL A 235 -5.97 1.75 5.70
N ALA A 236 -5.35 2.89 6.01
CA ALA A 236 -6.05 4.16 6.25
C ALA A 236 -6.83 4.59 5.01
N THR A 237 -6.22 4.52 3.82
CA THR A 237 -6.86 4.89 2.55
C THR A 237 -8.00 3.95 2.21
N LEU A 238 -7.91 2.65 2.55
CA LEU A 238 -9.03 1.72 2.43
C LEU A 238 -10.19 2.10 3.36
N GLY A 239 -9.89 2.47 4.62
CA GLY A 239 -10.90 2.97 5.56
C GLY A 239 -11.54 4.27 5.08
N ALA A 240 -10.73 5.22 4.60
CA ALA A 240 -11.20 6.48 4.04
C ALA A 240 -12.05 6.24 2.79
N ALA A 241 -11.61 5.39 1.85
CA ALA A 241 -12.42 5.03 0.67
C ALA A 241 -13.78 4.44 1.08
N ARG A 242 -13.82 3.61 2.14
CA ARG A 242 -15.08 3.06 2.63
C ARG A 242 -15.97 4.14 3.27
N LEU A 243 -15.40 5.01 4.07
CA LEU A 243 -16.09 6.15 4.69
C LEU A 243 -16.70 7.07 3.63
N LEU A 244 -15.91 7.42 2.61
CA LEU A 244 -16.27 8.33 1.55
C LEU A 244 -17.31 7.75 0.57
N THR A 245 -17.37 6.43 0.45
CA THR A 245 -18.40 5.73 -0.34
C THR A 245 -19.63 5.30 0.46
N GLY A 246 -19.61 5.48 1.78
CA GLY A 246 -20.68 5.00 2.67
C GLY A 246 -20.74 3.47 2.79
N THR A 247 -19.66 2.76 2.49
CA THR A 247 -19.60 1.30 2.67
C THR A 247 -19.29 0.96 4.13
N ARG A 248 -19.87 -0.15 4.61
CA ARG A 248 -19.70 -0.61 6.01
C ARG A 248 -18.24 -0.99 6.30
N GLY A 249 -17.85 -0.90 7.57
CA GLY A 249 -16.52 -1.31 8.02
C GLY A 249 -15.40 -0.34 7.63
N ALA A 250 -15.69 0.97 7.67
CA ALA A 250 -14.72 2.03 7.43
C ALA A 250 -13.86 2.36 8.67
N VAL A 251 -14.46 2.31 9.86
CA VAL A 251 -13.85 2.78 11.12
C VAL A 251 -12.60 2.00 11.47
N LEU A 252 -12.67 0.66 11.52
CA LEU A 252 -11.54 -0.19 11.92
C LEU A 252 -10.29 0.03 11.04
N PRO A 253 -10.34 -0.11 9.70
CA PRO A 253 -9.16 0.15 8.88
C PRO A 253 -8.71 1.62 8.92
N LEU A 254 -9.62 2.58 9.06
CA LEU A 254 -9.22 3.98 9.19
C LEU A 254 -8.45 4.23 10.51
N ALA A 255 -8.97 3.74 11.63
CA ALA A 255 -8.37 3.89 12.95
C ALA A 255 -7.03 3.14 13.05
N LEU A 256 -6.96 1.89 12.58
CA LEU A 256 -5.71 1.12 12.56
C LEU A 256 -4.65 1.75 11.67
N GLY A 257 -5.05 2.24 10.49
CA GLY A 257 -4.13 2.91 9.58
C GLY A 257 -3.59 4.22 10.14
N LEU A 258 -4.47 5.08 10.68
CA LEU A 258 -4.06 6.36 11.28
C LEU A 258 -3.25 6.16 12.56
N GLY A 259 -3.67 5.25 13.44
CA GLY A 259 -2.95 4.95 14.68
C GLY A 259 -1.57 4.35 14.39
N GLY A 260 -1.50 3.37 13.48
CA GLY A 260 -0.23 2.78 13.07
C GLY A 260 0.71 3.76 12.37
N SER A 261 0.19 4.69 11.54
CA SER A 261 1.04 5.72 10.93
C SER A 261 1.49 6.79 11.93
N ALA A 262 0.66 7.12 12.94
CA ALA A 262 1.00 8.12 13.95
C ALA A 262 2.21 7.70 14.80
N LEU A 263 2.37 6.40 15.07
CA LEU A 263 3.51 5.86 15.83
C LEU A 263 4.86 6.05 15.11
N VAL A 264 4.86 6.29 13.81
CA VAL A 264 6.10 6.41 13.01
C VAL A 264 6.26 7.80 12.41
N ARG A 265 5.19 8.37 11.84
CA ARG A 265 5.18 9.71 11.22
C ARG A 265 3.84 10.41 11.51
N PRO A 266 3.74 11.12 12.66
CA PRO A 266 2.56 11.93 13.00
C PRO A 266 2.21 12.95 11.91
N HIS A 267 3.22 13.61 11.33
CA HIS A 267 3.01 14.59 10.25
C HIS A 267 2.32 13.97 9.02
N LEU A 268 2.79 12.83 8.50
CA LEU A 268 2.12 12.16 7.37
C LEU A 268 0.72 11.65 7.72
N THR A 269 0.51 11.29 8.99
CA THR A 269 -0.82 10.93 9.51
C THR A 269 -1.77 12.12 9.45
N ALA A 270 -1.31 13.30 9.85
CA ALA A 270 -2.07 14.54 9.72
C ALA A 270 -2.43 14.84 8.26
N LEU A 271 -1.51 14.62 7.31
CA LEU A 271 -1.78 14.82 5.88
C LEU A 271 -2.92 13.94 5.37
N ILE A 272 -2.88 12.62 5.62
CA ILE A 272 -3.95 11.71 5.19
C ILE A 272 -5.25 11.96 5.93
N PHE A 273 -5.17 12.38 7.19
CA PHE A 273 -6.34 12.76 7.98
C PHE A 273 -7.03 14.00 7.39
N VAL A 274 -6.30 15.08 7.15
CA VAL A 274 -6.81 16.31 6.50
C VAL A 274 -7.37 16.00 5.12
N ALA A 275 -6.68 15.19 4.31
CA ALA A 275 -7.17 14.76 3.01
C ALA A 275 -8.47 13.95 3.10
N THR A 276 -8.63 13.13 4.14
CA THR A 276 -9.86 12.37 4.41
C THR A 276 -11.01 13.29 4.83
N VAL A 277 -10.75 14.27 5.70
CA VAL A 277 -11.73 15.31 6.10
C VAL A 277 -12.15 16.12 4.88
N ALA A 278 -11.20 16.58 4.05
CA ALA A 278 -11.51 17.27 2.80
C ALA A 278 -12.39 16.42 1.89
N GLY A 279 -12.04 15.14 1.68
CA GLY A 279 -12.91 14.21 0.95
C GLY A 279 -14.31 14.12 1.55
N PHE A 280 -14.44 14.05 2.87
CA PHE A 280 -15.72 13.91 3.57
C PHE A 280 -16.59 15.17 3.45
N LEU A 281 -16.00 16.37 3.55
CA LEU A 281 -16.71 17.64 3.38
C LEU A 281 -17.33 17.75 1.98
N PHE A 282 -16.60 17.32 0.95
CA PHE A 282 -17.07 17.29 -0.44
C PHE A 282 -17.96 16.08 -0.77
N ARG A 283 -18.23 15.18 0.20
CA ARG A 283 -19.12 14.03 -0.01
C ARG A 283 -20.56 14.50 -0.21
N ARG A 284 -21.16 14.09 -1.33
CA ARG A 284 -22.60 14.20 -1.58
C ARG A 284 -23.28 12.87 -1.29
N ASP A 285 -24.19 12.86 -0.33
CA ASP A 285 -24.93 11.66 0.05
C ASP A 285 -26.00 11.35 -1.02
N VAL A 286 -25.85 10.21 -1.70
CA VAL A 286 -26.69 9.80 -2.84
C VAL A 286 -28.10 9.35 -2.39
N ARG A 287 -28.22 8.84 -1.17
CA ARG A 287 -29.49 8.45 -0.55
C ARG A 287 -29.69 9.24 0.74
N ARG A 288 -30.48 10.31 0.67
CA ARG A 288 -30.85 11.10 1.85
C ARG A 288 -31.97 10.39 2.59
N THR A 289 -31.64 9.80 3.73
CA THR A 289 -32.59 9.38 4.76
C THR A 289 -32.71 10.46 5.83
N VAL A 290 -33.75 10.41 6.65
CA VAL A 290 -33.95 11.35 7.78
C VAL A 290 -32.76 11.36 8.76
N LEU A 291 -32.04 10.23 8.86
CA LEU A 291 -30.86 10.08 9.73
C LEU A 291 -29.53 10.52 9.07
N THR A 292 -29.54 10.86 7.77
CA THR A 292 -28.34 11.31 7.04
C THR A 292 -27.69 12.56 7.65
N PRO A 293 -28.42 13.64 8.02
CA PRO A 293 -27.80 14.81 8.66
C PRO A 293 -27.17 14.47 10.01
N VAL A 294 -27.85 13.65 10.83
CA VAL A 294 -27.36 13.25 12.15
C VAL A 294 -26.07 12.42 12.03
N THR A 295 -26.08 11.39 11.20
CA THR A 295 -24.88 10.55 10.96
C THR A 295 -23.71 11.35 10.39
N ARG A 296 -23.99 12.33 9.51
CA ARG A 296 -22.97 13.26 9.00
C ARG A 296 -22.41 14.16 10.09
N ALA A 297 -23.25 14.73 10.96
CA ALA A 297 -22.83 15.56 12.08
C ALA A 297 -21.99 14.76 13.09
N VAL A 298 -22.44 13.57 13.49
CA VAL A 298 -21.69 12.67 14.40
C VAL A 298 -20.34 12.28 13.80
N THR A 299 -20.31 11.96 12.50
CA THR A 299 -19.04 11.63 11.81
C THR A 299 -18.11 12.85 11.78
N LEU A 300 -18.65 14.05 11.54
CA LEU A 300 -17.85 15.28 11.54
C LEU A 300 -17.27 15.58 12.93
N VAL A 301 -18.08 15.46 13.99
CA VAL A 301 -17.62 15.63 15.38
C VAL A 301 -16.54 14.59 15.72
N ALA A 302 -16.74 13.33 15.36
CA ALA A 302 -15.74 12.28 15.56
C ALA A 302 -14.44 12.57 14.80
N LEU A 303 -14.53 13.07 13.56
CA LEU A 303 -13.36 13.53 12.81
C LEU A 303 -12.70 14.71 13.51
N LEU A 304 -13.43 15.75 13.93
CA LEU A 304 -12.85 16.90 14.62
C LEU A 304 -12.11 16.49 15.91
N ALA A 305 -12.69 15.59 16.71
CA ALA A 305 -12.05 15.04 17.90
C ALA A 305 -10.76 14.27 17.56
N ALA A 306 -10.81 13.39 16.55
CA ALA A 306 -9.62 12.68 16.08
C ALA A 306 -8.55 13.64 15.52
N GLY A 307 -8.97 14.70 14.84
CA GLY A 307 -8.10 15.74 14.29
C GLY A 307 -7.37 16.51 15.38
N ALA A 308 -8.06 16.85 16.47
CA ALA A 308 -7.45 17.50 17.63
C ALA A 308 -6.36 16.61 18.27
N LEU A 309 -6.62 15.31 18.42
CA LEU A 309 -5.64 14.35 18.94
C LEU A 309 -4.42 14.22 18.03
N ILE A 310 -4.63 14.10 16.71
CA ILE A 310 -3.54 14.01 15.74
C ILE A 310 -2.72 15.30 15.70
N ALA A 311 -3.36 16.46 15.80
CA ALA A 311 -2.68 17.75 15.85
C ALA A 311 -1.82 17.89 17.11
N GLN A 312 -2.31 17.46 18.27
CA GLN A 312 -1.52 17.44 19.52
C GLN A 312 -0.31 16.52 19.40
N GLN A 313 -0.46 15.32 18.83
CA GLN A 313 0.67 14.40 18.62
C GLN A 313 1.69 14.95 17.61
N ALA A 314 1.22 15.57 16.53
CA ALA A 314 2.10 16.20 15.56
C ALA A 314 2.87 17.37 16.20
N ALA A 315 2.19 18.22 16.98
CA ALA A 315 2.83 19.33 17.68
C ALA A 315 3.85 18.85 18.72
N ALA A 316 3.51 17.85 19.53
CA ALA A 316 4.45 17.27 20.50
C ALA A 316 5.66 16.63 19.82
N PHE A 317 5.48 16.01 18.66
CA PHE A 317 6.58 15.47 17.87
C PHE A 317 7.51 16.58 17.37
N PHE A 318 6.96 17.68 16.86
CA PHE A 318 7.75 18.84 16.45
C PHE A 318 8.42 19.53 17.64
N ASP A 319 7.76 19.66 18.79
CA ASP A 319 8.34 20.26 20.00
C ASP A 319 9.50 19.42 20.54
N VAL A 320 9.43 18.10 20.47
CA VAL A 320 10.56 17.21 20.82
C VAL A 320 11.70 17.34 19.81
N GLU A 321 11.41 17.48 18.52
CA GLU A 321 12.43 17.76 17.49
C GLU A 321 13.03 19.17 17.65
N ASP A 322 12.25 20.17 18.06
CA ASP A 322 12.67 21.56 18.30
C ASP A 322 13.40 21.75 19.64
N VAL A 323 13.09 20.99 20.69
CA VAL A 323 13.92 20.92 21.91
C VAL A 323 15.25 20.25 21.59
N SER A 324 15.28 19.37 20.59
CA SER A 324 16.50 18.94 19.95
C SER A 324 17.00 19.91 18.86
N ALA A 325 16.50 21.14 18.69
CA ALA A 325 16.91 22.06 17.61
C ALA A 325 18.37 22.54 17.70
N GLY A 326 19.02 22.44 18.86
CA GLY A 326 20.48 22.52 18.94
C GLY A 326 21.17 21.42 18.11
N SER A 327 20.44 20.33 17.82
CA SER A 327 20.74 19.19 16.96
C SER A 327 20.06 19.23 15.60
N VAL A 328 19.11 20.11 15.27
CA VAL A 328 18.57 20.18 13.90
C VAL A 328 19.63 20.73 12.96
N GLU A 329 20.41 21.73 13.37
CA GLU A 329 21.53 22.25 12.58
C GLU A 329 22.72 21.28 12.58
N THR A 330 22.92 20.52 13.67
CA THR A 330 23.94 19.44 13.72
C THR A 330 23.52 18.20 12.96
N VAL A 331 22.24 17.83 12.93
CA VAL A 331 21.66 16.71 12.16
C VAL A 331 21.48 17.12 10.72
N LEU A 332 21.20 18.38 10.38
CA LEU A 332 21.28 18.87 9.00
C LEU A 332 22.74 18.90 8.54
N ALA A 333 23.69 19.33 9.37
CA ALA A 333 25.12 19.33 9.04
C ALA A 333 25.76 17.92 9.08
N GLU A 334 25.24 17.01 9.89
CA GLU A 334 25.66 15.60 9.97
C GLU A 334 24.93 14.76 8.93
N THR A 335 23.69 15.09 8.57
CA THR A 335 23.01 14.58 7.37
C THR A 335 23.67 15.15 6.13
N GLU A 336 24.07 16.42 6.05
CA GLU A 336 24.84 16.96 4.92
C GLU A 336 26.25 16.35 4.85
N ARG A 337 26.91 16.08 5.99
CA ARG A 337 28.20 15.35 6.02
C ARG A 337 28.05 13.86 5.68
N ASN A 338 26.96 13.20 6.11
CA ASN A 338 26.72 11.75 5.90
C ASN A 338 25.91 11.43 4.63
N THR A 339 25.17 12.38 4.05
CA THR A 339 24.43 12.28 2.77
C THR A 339 25.03 13.14 1.65
N GLY A 340 26.01 14.00 1.97
CA GLY A 340 26.90 14.65 0.99
C GLY A 340 27.89 13.68 0.35
N THR A 341 28.03 12.46 0.88
CA THR A 341 28.78 11.37 0.25
C THR A 341 28.01 10.84 -0.96
N GLY A 342 28.18 11.50 -2.12
CA GLY A 342 27.64 11.05 -3.40
C GLY A 342 27.00 12.12 -4.30
N GLY A 343 27.17 13.42 -4.00
CA GLY A 343 26.83 14.51 -4.92
C GLY A 343 25.33 14.66 -5.26
N SER A 344 24.43 14.30 -4.33
CA SER A 344 22.98 14.18 -4.59
C SER A 344 22.10 15.25 -3.91
N ASN A 345 22.73 16.34 -3.45
CA ASN A 345 22.06 17.51 -2.89
C ASN A 345 21.65 18.49 -4.01
N PHE A 346 20.53 19.18 -3.84
CA PHE A 346 20.05 20.19 -4.77
C PHE A 346 19.36 21.34 -4.02
N ASP A 347 19.30 22.51 -4.67
CA ASP A 347 18.63 23.67 -4.09
C ASP A 347 17.12 23.45 -4.03
N ALA A 348 16.59 23.31 -2.81
CA ALA A 348 15.17 23.07 -2.57
C ALA A 348 14.35 24.28 -3.02
N GLN A 349 13.17 24.03 -3.58
CA GLN A 349 12.26 25.07 -4.05
C GLN A 349 11.05 25.11 -3.12
N PRO A 350 11.17 25.74 -1.93
CA PRO A 350 10.10 25.76 -0.95
C PRO A 350 8.89 26.50 -1.51
N VAL A 351 7.68 25.95 -1.31
CA VAL A 351 6.45 26.63 -1.69
C VAL A 351 6.21 27.82 -0.76
N ARG A 352 6.51 29.03 -1.23
CA ARG A 352 6.26 30.29 -0.50
C ARG A 352 4.99 30.98 -0.98
N SER A 353 4.60 30.72 -2.22
CA SER A 353 3.41 31.26 -2.90
C SER A 353 2.63 30.14 -3.62
N PRO A 354 1.29 30.27 -3.79
CA PRO A 354 0.52 29.38 -4.67
C PRO A 354 1.04 29.31 -6.11
N LEU A 355 1.79 30.32 -6.56
CA LEU A 355 2.43 30.36 -7.88
C LEU A 355 3.61 29.39 -7.99
N ASP A 356 4.22 28.98 -6.87
CA ASP A 356 5.35 28.04 -6.83
C ASP A 356 4.88 26.58 -6.92
N LEU A 357 3.58 26.34 -6.67
CA LEU A 357 3.01 25.00 -6.60
C LEU A 357 3.27 24.15 -7.87
N PRO A 358 3.14 24.67 -9.11
CA PRO A 358 3.46 23.90 -10.30
C PRO A 358 4.93 23.45 -10.36
N ALA A 359 5.86 24.34 -10.01
CA ALA A 359 7.29 24.03 -9.99
C ALA A 359 7.63 23.05 -8.86
N ALA A 360 6.99 23.19 -7.70
CA ALA A 360 7.12 22.26 -6.58
C ALA A 360 6.54 20.88 -6.90
N VAL A 361 5.40 20.79 -7.60
CA VAL A 361 4.86 19.51 -8.08
C VAL A 361 5.87 18.82 -9.00
N LEU A 362 6.48 19.57 -9.92
CA LEU A 362 7.48 18.99 -10.82
C LEU A 362 8.72 18.49 -10.06
N THR A 363 9.19 19.28 -9.11
CA THR A 363 10.35 18.97 -8.28
C THR A 363 10.09 17.77 -7.37
N VAL A 364 9.01 17.82 -6.59
CA VAL A 364 8.70 16.79 -5.59
C VAL A 364 8.32 15.47 -6.22
N LEU A 365 7.63 15.45 -7.37
CA LEU A 365 7.14 14.20 -7.96
C LEU A 365 8.09 13.60 -9.01
N PHE A 366 8.78 14.41 -9.81
CA PHE A 366 9.48 13.91 -11.01
C PHE A 366 11.00 14.08 -10.99
N ARG A 367 11.59 14.97 -10.17
CA ARG A 367 13.07 15.11 -10.07
C ARG A 367 13.69 13.96 -9.25
N PRO A 368 14.96 13.53 -9.46
CA PRO A 368 15.96 14.13 -10.33
C PRO A 368 15.65 13.92 -11.80
N PHE A 369 16.01 14.89 -12.63
CA PHE A 369 16.03 14.68 -14.07
C PHE A 369 17.26 13.88 -14.49
N PRO A 370 17.28 13.26 -15.69
CA PRO A 370 18.42 12.46 -16.14
C PRO A 370 19.77 13.17 -16.10
N TRP A 371 19.78 14.49 -16.29
CA TRP A 371 20.98 15.34 -16.23
C TRP A 371 21.40 15.76 -14.81
N GLU A 372 20.56 15.52 -13.80
CA GLU A 372 20.85 15.81 -12.38
C GLU A 372 21.31 14.56 -11.62
N ALA A 373 21.36 13.41 -12.30
CA ALA A 373 21.67 12.13 -11.70
C ALA A 373 23.20 11.95 -11.56
N GLY A 374 23.73 12.21 -10.37
CA GLY A 374 25.15 12.02 -10.05
C GLY A 374 25.55 10.58 -9.67
N ASN A 375 24.59 9.67 -9.47
CA ASN A 375 24.85 8.28 -9.08
C ASN A 375 23.81 7.29 -9.66
N LEU A 376 24.13 5.98 -9.65
CA LEU A 376 23.26 4.94 -10.24
C LEU A 376 21.84 4.92 -9.64
N GLN A 377 21.71 5.15 -8.34
CA GLN A 377 20.40 5.21 -7.68
C GLN A 377 19.56 6.40 -8.19
N SER A 378 20.18 7.58 -8.30
CA SER A 378 19.55 8.78 -8.85
C SER A 378 19.20 8.63 -10.33
N LEU A 379 19.99 7.86 -11.09
CA LEU A 379 19.72 7.54 -12.50
C LEU A 379 18.50 6.61 -12.66
N LEU A 380 18.40 5.58 -11.82
CA LEU A 380 17.22 4.70 -11.81
C LEU A 380 15.96 5.47 -11.37
N THR A 381 16.11 6.36 -10.39
CA THR A 381 15.02 7.24 -9.92
C THR A 381 14.61 8.24 -11.01
N SER A 382 15.56 8.80 -11.78
CA SER A 382 15.25 9.73 -12.86
C SER A 382 14.56 9.05 -14.04
N ALA A 383 14.97 7.83 -14.40
CA ALA A 383 14.29 7.03 -15.42
C ALA A 383 12.82 6.76 -15.05
N GLU A 384 12.55 6.44 -13.79
CA GLU A 384 11.19 6.32 -13.28
C GLU A 384 10.44 7.67 -13.28
N GLY A 385 11.10 8.75 -12.87
CA GLY A 385 10.55 10.11 -12.90
C GLY A 385 10.11 10.54 -14.31
N VAL A 386 10.95 10.28 -15.32
CA VAL A 386 10.63 10.53 -16.74
C VAL A 386 9.46 9.66 -17.21
N LEU A 387 9.44 8.38 -16.83
CA LEU A 387 8.31 7.49 -17.14
C LEU A 387 7.00 8.03 -16.54
N LEU A 388 7.01 8.43 -15.27
CA LEU A 388 5.84 9.01 -14.59
C LEU A 388 5.42 10.34 -15.20
N LEU A 389 6.37 11.18 -15.59
CA LEU A 389 6.10 12.44 -16.27
C LEU A 389 5.45 12.20 -17.64
N GLY A 390 6.00 11.28 -18.44
CA GLY A 390 5.42 10.86 -19.71
C GLY A 390 4.01 10.28 -19.53
N LEU A 391 3.79 9.47 -18.49
CA LEU A 391 2.47 8.96 -18.13
C LEU A 391 1.51 10.08 -17.69
N ALA A 392 1.99 11.09 -16.97
CA ALA A 392 1.19 12.25 -16.56
C ALA A 392 0.75 13.07 -17.78
N ILE A 393 1.67 13.36 -18.71
CA ILE A 393 1.39 14.06 -19.97
C ILE A 393 0.40 13.24 -20.82
N ALA A 394 0.65 11.94 -21.03
CA ALA A 394 -0.26 11.07 -21.77
C ALA A 394 -1.64 10.94 -21.11
N SER A 395 -1.72 11.13 -19.79
CA SER A 395 -2.96 11.11 -19.01
C SER A 395 -3.57 12.49 -18.79
N TRP A 396 -3.08 13.53 -19.47
CA TRP A 396 -3.56 14.90 -19.27
C TRP A 396 -5.08 15.02 -19.49
N GLY A 397 -5.62 14.34 -20.51
CA GLY A 397 -7.06 14.27 -20.74
C GLY A 397 -7.86 13.62 -19.61
N ARG A 398 -7.24 12.70 -18.85
CA ARG A 398 -7.82 12.08 -17.64
C ARG A 398 -7.70 13.02 -16.44
N LEU A 399 -6.56 13.69 -16.27
CA LEU A 399 -6.33 14.68 -15.21
C LEU A 399 -7.32 15.84 -15.27
N ARG A 400 -7.71 16.29 -16.48
CA ARG A 400 -8.77 17.31 -16.64
C ARG A 400 -10.13 16.86 -16.07
N THR A 401 -10.37 15.55 -15.92
CA THR A 401 -11.60 15.04 -15.29
C THR A 401 -11.65 15.20 -13.78
N VAL A 402 -10.51 15.47 -13.12
CA VAL A 402 -10.44 15.74 -11.68
C VAL A 402 -11.43 16.83 -11.30
N TRP A 403 -11.48 17.92 -12.07
CA TRP A 403 -12.39 19.04 -11.86
C TRP A 403 -13.87 18.68 -12.04
N ALA A 404 -14.16 17.76 -12.96
CA ALA A 404 -15.52 17.25 -13.17
C ALA A 404 -15.95 16.29 -12.04
N TYR A 405 -15.00 15.55 -11.46
CA TYR A 405 -15.25 14.56 -10.43
C TYR A 405 -15.20 15.10 -9.00
N ARG A 406 -14.53 16.22 -8.74
CA ARG A 406 -14.38 16.77 -7.37
C ARG A 406 -15.72 16.94 -6.64
N ALA A 407 -16.78 17.28 -7.38
CA ALA A 407 -18.11 17.50 -6.82
C ALA A 407 -18.96 16.23 -6.67
N GLY A 408 -18.54 15.10 -7.26
CA GLY A 408 -19.31 13.84 -7.29
C GLY A 408 -18.59 12.62 -6.74
N ARG A 409 -17.26 12.68 -6.56
CA ARG A 409 -16.43 11.57 -6.08
C ARG A 409 -15.45 12.07 -5.01
N PRO A 410 -15.80 11.99 -3.72
CA PRO A 410 -14.99 12.49 -2.61
C PRO A 410 -13.58 11.88 -2.53
N PHE A 411 -13.39 10.66 -3.05
CA PHE A 411 -12.07 10.03 -3.10
C PHE A 411 -11.08 10.75 -4.02
N VAL A 412 -11.52 11.43 -5.09
CA VAL A 412 -10.63 12.28 -5.90
C VAL A 412 -10.11 13.44 -5.07
N VAL A 413 -10.99 14.05 -4.26
CA VAL A 413 -10.62 15.16 -3.38
C VAL A 413 -9.60 14.69 -2.35
N LEU A 414 -9.76 13.49 -1.78
CA LEU A 414 -8.75 12.88 -0.91
C LEU A 414 -7.40 12.73 -1.63
N CYS A 415 -7.36 12.10 -2.81
CA CYS A 415 -6.09 11.92 -3.53
C CYS A 415 -5.44 13.26 -3.91
N LEU A 416 -6.24 14.25 -4.32
CA LEU A 416 -5.76 15.58 -4.67
C LEU A 416 -5.23 16.33 -3.45
N ALA A 417 -6.01 16.37 -2.36
CA ALA A 417 -5.63 17.05 -1.13
C ALA A 417 -4.36 16.44 -0.51
N TYR A 418 -4.26 15.11 -0.48
CA TYR A 418 -3.05 14.43 -0.01
C TYR A 418 -1.84 14.77 -0.89
N THR A 419 -2.00 14.72 -2.22
CA THR A 419 -0.90 15.03 -3.15
C THR A 419 -0.43 16.47 -2.99
N VAL A 420 -1.34 17.45 -2.90
CA VAL A 420 -1.00 18.86 -2.73
C VAL A 420 -0.35 19.10 -1.37
N ALA A 421 -0.90 18.55 -0.29
CA ALA A 421 -0.33 18.68 1.05
C ALA A 421 1.07 18.04 1.14
N PHE A 422 1.26 16.89 0.50
CA PHE A 422 2.55 16.23 0.41
C PHE A 422 3.57 17.09 -0.35
N VAL A 423 3.20 17.62 -1.52
CA VAL A 423 4.09 18.51 -2.28
C VAL A 423 4.46 19.76 -1.49
N TYR A 424 3.49 20.35 -0.78
CA TYR A 424 3.75 21.52 0.06
C TYR A 424 4.80 21.21 1.14
N VAL A 425 4.59 20.17 1.94
CA VAL A 425 5.49 19.80 3.05
C VAL A 425 6.87 19.35 2.56
N PHE A 426 6.94 18.58 1.47
CA PHE A 426 8.21 18.02 0.98
C PHE A 426 8.97 18.92 0.00
N SER A 427 8.43 20.10 -0.34
CA SER A 427 9.09 21.09 -1.21
C SER A 427 10.39 21.66 -0.62
N THR A 428 10.55 21.59 0.70
CA THR A 428 11.72 22.11 1.44
C THR A 428 12.89 21.13 1.50
N PHE A 429 12.71 19.85 1.13
CA PHE A 429 13.76 18.84 1.25
C PHE A 429 14.67 18.83 0.01
N GLY A 430 15.95 19.18 0.19
CA GLY A 430 16.96 19.30 -0.87
C GLY A 430 17.83 18.06 -1.11
N ASN A 431 17.32 16.83 -0.91
CA ASN A 431 18.10 15.60 -1.13
C ASN A 431 17.31 14.58 -1.99
N PHE A 432 17.90 14.17 -3.13
CA PHE A 432 17.21 13.29 -4.07
C PHE A 432 16.89 11.90 -3.49
N GLY A 433 17.78 11.35 -2.65
CA GLY A 433 17.61 10.03 -2.03
C GLY A 433 16.47 10.02 -1.01
N ILE A 434 16.44 11.01 -0.11
CA ILE A 434 15.36 11.17 0.88
C ILE A 434 14.04 11.43 0.16
N LEU A 435 14.03 12.33 -0.83
CA LEU A 435 12.82 12.65 -1.59
C LEU A 435 12.29 11.42 -2.37
N ALA A 436 13.17 10.62 -2.98
CA ALA A 436 12.80 9.36 -3.65
C ALA A 436 12.13 8.37 -2.69
N ARG A 437 12.69 8.23 -1.48
CA ARG A 437 12.16 7.36 -0.43
C ARG A 437 10.76 7.82 0.03
N GLN A 438 10.59 9.12 0.27
CA GLN A 438 9.32 9.69 0.77
C GLN A 438 8.21 9.65 -0.29
N ARG A 439 8.55 9.86 -1.57
CA ARG A 439 7.60 9.86 -2.69
C ARG A 439 6.76 8.59 -2.80
N VAL A 440 7.31 7.44 -2.39
CA VAL A 440 6.59 6.16 -2.40
C VAL A 440 5.32 6.19 -1.55
N LEU A 441 5.26 7.06 -0.54
CA LEU A 441 4.07 7.26 0.29
C LEU A 441 3.02 8.17 -0.38
N ALA A 442 3.39 8.89 -1.43
CA ALA A 442 2.49 9.76 -2.22
C ALA A 442 2.05 9.16 -3.55
N TYR A 443 2.89 8.33 -4.16
CA TYR A 443 2.62 7.69 -5.45
C TYR A 443 1.26 6.99 -5.52
N PRO A 444 0.78 6.19 -4.55
CA PRO A 444 -0.53 5.56 -4.65
C PRO A 444 -1.69 6.55 -4.90
N PHE A 445 -1.60 7.78 -4.40
CA PHE A 445 -2.59 8.83 -4.61
C PHE A 445 -2.42 9.51 -5.98
N VAL A 446 -1.18 9.83 -6.37
CA VAL A 446 -0.86 10.39 -7.69
C VAL A 446 -1.28 9.43 -8.81
N LEU A 447 -0.91 8.15 -8.70
CA LEU A 447 -1.25 7.11 -9.66
C LEU A 447 -2.77 6.89 -9.74
N ALA A 448 -3.51 7.10 -8.65
CA ALA A 448 -4.97 7.02 -8.67
C ALA A 448 -5.59 8.13 -9.53
N LEU A 449 -5.03 9.35 -9.48
CA LEU A 449 -5.44 10.47 -10.33
C LEU A 449 -5.14 10.20 -11.82
N LEU A 450 -4.02 9.53 -12.12
CA LEU A 450 -3.65 9.12 -13.49
C LEU A 450 -4.54 7.99 -14.05
N CYS A 451 -5.26 7.28 -13.19
CA CYS A 451 -6.12 6.15 -13.55
C CYS A 451 -7.61 6.52 -13.65
N LEU A 452 -7.95 7.81 -13.60
CA LEU A 452 -9.33 8.27 -13.81
C LEU A 452 -9.82 7.96 -15.24
N PRO A 453 -11.14 7.74 -15.42
CA PRO A 453 -11.70 7.52 -16.75
C PRO A 453 -11.62 8.79 -17.59
N THR A 454 -11.55 8.64 -18.91
CA THR A 454 -11.58 9.78 -19.83
C THR A 454 -12.97 10.41 -19.92
N LEU A 455 -13.05 11.68 -20.31
CA LEU A 455 -14.34 12.35 -20.58
C LEU A 455 -15.19 11.60 -21.63
N ARG A 456 -14.56 10.91 -22.58
CA ARG A 456 -15.25 10.12 -23.62
C ARG A 456 -15.91 8.87 -23.03
N GLU A 457 -15.17 8.12 -22.21
CA GLU A 457 -15.70 6.95 -21.48
C GLU A 457 -16.88 7.35 -20.58
N LEU A 458 -16.78 8.51 -19.93
CA LEU A 458 -17.85 9.05 -19.09
C LEU A 458 -19.14 9.37 -19.84
N ARG A 459 -19.01 10.04 -20.99
CA ARG A 459 -20.16 10.35 -21.84
C ARG A 459 -20.84 9.07 -22.30
N ARG A 460 -20.07 8.03 -22.68
CA ARG A 460 -20.61 6.72 -23.06
C ARG A 460 -21.37 6.04 -21.92
N HIS A 461 -20.82 6.02 -20.70
CA HIS A 461 -21.53 5.45 -19.54
C HIS A 461 -22.82 6.20 -19.21
N ARG A 462 -22.81 7.53 -19.25
CA ARG A 462 -24.03 8.34 -19.04
C ARG A 462 -25.08 8.07 -20.12
N SER A 463 -24.68 8.02 -21.39
CA SER A 463 -25.61 7.71 -22.50
C SER A 463 -26.17 6.29 -22.38
N ALA A 464 -25.35 5.29 -22.03
CA ALA A 464 -25.82 3.93 -21.80
C ALA A 464 -26.78 3.82 -20.60
N SER A 465 -26.57 4.62 -19.55
CA SER A 465 -27.50 4.67 -18.40
C SER A 465 -28.80 5.42 -18.69
N ARG A 466 -28.79 6.40 -19.60
CA ARG A 466 -30.00 7.14 -20.04
C ARG A 466 -30.80 6.41 -21.11
N GLY A 467 -30.15 5.55 -21.91
CA GLY A 467 -30.79 4.75 -22.97
C GLY A 467 -31.47 3.46 -22.49
N ARG A 468 -31.42 3.14 -21.19
CA ARG A 468 -32.25 2.06 -20.62
C ARG A 468 -33.58 2.66 -20.15
N PRO A 469 -34.71 2.46 -20.87
CA PRO A 469 -36.01 2.78 -20.30
C PRO A 469 -36.18 1.98 -19.00
N ALA A 470 -36.76 2.62 -17.97
CA ALA A 470 -37.18 1.92 -16.78
C ALA A 470 -38.05 0.71 -17.18
N PRO A 471 -37.94 -0.46 -16.50
CA PRO A 471 -38.86 -1.56 -16.77
C PRO A 471 -40.28 -1.10 -16.43
N ARG A 472 -41.02 -0.65 -17.45
CA ARG A 472 -42.48 -0.51 -17.40
C ARG A 472 -43.05 -1.90 -17.57
N GLU A 473 -42.99 -2.72 -16.53
CA GLU A 473 -43.72 -4.00 -16.47
C GLU A 473 -43.64 -4.55 -15.04
N GLN A 474 -44.53 -4.07 -14.17
CA GLN A 474 -45.07 -4.76 -12.97
C GLN A 474 -46.01 -3.85 -12.15
N MET A 475 -46.81 -3.00 -12.80
CA MET A 475 -48.09 -2.54 -12.27
C MET A 475 -49.11 -2.96 -13.32
N LEU A 476 -49.96 -3.94 -12.98
CA LEU A 476 -50.91 -4.71 -13.79
C LEU A 476 -50.50 -6.18 -13.97
N ARG A 477 -50.36 -6.91 -12.86
CA ARG A 477 -50.92 -8.26 -12.65
C ARG A 477 -51.21 -8.46 -11.17
#